data_AF-A0A1Q6XBH2-F1
#
_entry.id   AF-A0A1Q6XBH2-F1
#
_cell.length_a   1.000
_cell.length_b   1.000
_cell.length_c   1.000
_cell.angle_alpha   90.00
_cell.angle_beta   90.00
_cell.angle_gamma   90.00
#
_symmetry.space_group_name_H-M   'P 1'
#
loop_
_entity.id
_entity.type
_entity.pdbx_description
1 polymer ?
#
loop_
_entity_poly.entity_id
_entity_poly.type
_entity_poly.pdbx_seq_one_letter_code
_entity_poly.pdbx_strand_id
1 'polypeptide(L)'
;MKRIAYVSLAATILAGTLTTLAGAQSEPLGDYARAVRKEKKQEKLESGKRFDNDNLPKTDKLSIVGNAAQEPASRSSDSEAQAAQDNAQPQKTQNDQKADDSAKTAESKPGEPAKDRQKMYDEWKKKISEQQDKINLLAREMDVMQREYRLRAAAFYADAGNRLRNAGSWDKEDAQYKQQLAEKQKTLDTAKEELQDSRERARKAGVPSSMIP
;
A
#
# COMPACT_ATOMS: atom_id res chain seq x y z
N MET A 1 -0.97 71.62 -28.56
CA MET A 1 0.30 71.36 -27.83
C MET A 1 0.08 70.58 -26.53
N LYS A 2 -0.68 71.08 -25.54
CA LYS A 2 -0.84 70.41 -24.23
C LYS A 2 -1.46 69.00 -24.28
N ARG A 3 -2.44 68.76 -25.15
CA ARG A 3 -3.11 67.45 -25.28
C ARG A 3 -2.23 66.36 -25.90
N ILE A 4 -1.28 66.73 -26.76
CA ILE A 4 -0.34 65.80 -27.39
C ILE A 4 0.72 65.35 -26.36
N ALA A 5 1.15 66.27 -25.48
CA ALA A 5 2.08 65.98 -24.39
C ALA A 5 1.49 64.99 -23.35
N TYR A 6 0.18 65.08 -23.06
CA TYR A 6 -0.47 64.14 -22.14
C TYR A 6 -0.65 62.73 -22.75
N VAL A 7 -0.87 62.63 -24.05
CA VAL A 7 -0.99 61.34 -24.74
C VAL A 7 0.38 60.64 -24.84
N SER A 8 1.46 61.38 -25.10
CA SER A 8 2.81 60.81 -25.07
C SER A 8 3.25 60.41 -23.67
N LEU A 9 2.90 61.19 -22.63
CA LEU A 9 3.21 60.87 -21.24
C LEU A 9 2.45 59.63 -20.74
N ALA A 10 1.17 59.50 -21.11
CA ALA A 10 0.36 58.33 -20.77
C ALA A 10 0.85 57.05 -21.48
N ALA A 11 1.31 57.15 -22.73
CA ALA A 11 1.88 56.02 -23.47
C ALA A 11 3.20 55.53 -22.85
N THR A 12 4.06 56.42 -22.36
CA THR A 12 5.30 56.02 -21.66
C THR A 12 5.04 55.42 -20.27
N ILE A 13 3.98 55.85 -19.58
CA ILE A 13 3.60 55.25 -18.28
C ILE A 13 2.98 53.86 -18.49
N LEU A 14 2.19 53.66 -19.56
CA LEU A 14 1.61 52.36 -19.89
C LEU A 14 2.64 51.35 -20.43
N ALA A 15 3.70 51.82 -21.10
CA ALA A 15 4.81 50.97 -21.54
C ALA A 15 5.77 50.60 -20.39
N GLY A 16 5.91 51.46 -19.37
CA GLY A 16 6.74 51.21 -18.20
C GLY A 16 6.17 50.16 -17.24
N THR A 17 4.85 50.05 -17.13
CA THR A 17 4.20 49.08 -16.22
C THR A 17 4.14 47.65 -16.75
N LEU A 18 4.42 47.42 -18.04
CA LEU A 18 4.40 46.07 -18.63
C LEU A 18 5.74 45.31 -18.50
N THR A 19 6.80 45.96 -18.00
CA THR A 19 8.16 45.39 -17.99
C THR A 19 8.61 44.86 -16.61
N THR A 20 7.78 44.98 -15.56
CA THR A 20 8.18 44.62 -14.18
C THR A 20 7.63 43.30 -13.64
N LEU A 21 6.98 42.46 -14.47
CA LEU A 21 6.47 41.15 -14.02
C LEU A 21 6.98 39.95 -14.85
N ALA A 22 8.20 40.05 -15.39
CA ALA A 22 8.91 38.95 -16.06
C ALA A 22 10.03 38.35 -15.20
N GLY A 23 9.85 38.32 -13.87
CA GLY A 23 10.86 37.89 -12.89
C GLY A 23 10.52 36.66 -12.05
N ALA A 24 9.36 36.01 -12.24
CA ALA A 24 9.06 34.73 -11.59
C ALA A 24 9.64 33.58 -12.44
N GLN A 25 10.96 33.57 -12.57
CA GLN A 25 11.68 32.46 -13.21
C GLN A 25 11.65 31.26 -12.26
N SER A 26 10.79 30.31 -12.61
CA SER A 26 10.91 28.87 -12.37
C SER A 26 12.04 28.48 -11.41
N GLU A 27 11.75 28.38 -10.11
CA GLU A 27 12.54 27.47 -9.28
C GLU A 27 12.47 26.08 -9.92
N PRO A 28 13.60 25.40 -10.14
CA PRO A 28 13.57 24.06 -10.69
C PRO A 28 12.72 23.20 -9.75
N LEU A 29 11.68 22.55 -10.29
CA LEU A 29 10.76 21.69 -9.53
C LEU A 29 11.49 20.66 -8.65
N GLY A 30 12.72 20.30 -9.03
CA GLY A 30 13.63 19.47 -8.24
C GLY A 30 14.09 20.11 -6.92
N ASP A 31 14.36 21.40 -6.87
CA ASP A 31 14.80 22.10 -5.65
C ASP A 31 13.63 22.36 -4.70
N TYR A 32 12.45 22.72 -5.23
CA TYR A 32 11.22 22.76 -4.43
C TYR A 32 10.88 21.38 -3.84
N ALA A 33 10.98 20.31 -4.64
CA ALA A 33 10.76 18.96 -4.14
C ALA A 33 11.79 18.54 -3.06
N ARG A 34 13.04 19.01 -3.15
CA ARG A 34 14.06 18.81 -2.10
C ARG A 34 13.75 19.63 -0.84
N ALA A 35 13.33 20.88 -0.98
CA ALA A 35 12.96 21.75 0.13
C ALA A 35 11.76 21.19 0.92
N VAL A 36 10.67 20.83 0.22
CA VAL A 36 9.48 20.21 0.84
C VAL A 36 9.82 18.89 1.54
N ARG A 37 10.70 18.07 0.96
CA ARG A 37 11.18 16.83 1.61
C ARG A 37 11.99 17.12 2.87
N LYS A 38 12.75 18.22 2.91
CA LYS A 38 13.58 18.62 4.04
C LYS A 38 12.72 19.17 5.18
N GLU A 39 11.76 20.03 4.85
CA GLU A 39 10.76 20.58 5.79
C GLU A 39 9.89 19.46 6.37
N LYS A 40 9.34 18.56 5.56
CA LYS A 40 8.55 17.42 6.04
C LYS A 40 9.37 16.47 6.92
N LYS A 41 10.69 16.37 6.71
CA LYS A 41 11.59 15.58 7.56
C LYS A 41 11.82 16.27 8.90
N GLN A 42 11.93 17.60 8.93
CA GLN A 42 12.04 18.37 10.18
C GLN A 42 10.71 18.37 10.95
N GLU A 43 9.59 18.54 10.27
CA GLU A 43 8.25 18.51 10.87
C GLU A 43 7.91 17.12 11.45
N LYS A 44 8.36 16.03 10.81
CA LYS A 44 8.21 14.66 11.34
C LYS A 44 9.12 14.38 12.56
N LEU A 45 10.20 15.14 12.72
CA LEU A 45 11.08 15.04 13.89
C LEU A 45 10.54 15.85 15.09
N GLU A 46 9.87 16.97 14.83
CA GLU A 46 9.27 17.85 15.86
C GLU A 46 7.86 17.39 16.29
N SER A 47 7.05 16.83 15.40
CA SER A 47 5.64 16.43 15.67
C SER A 47 5.43 14.94 15.97
N GLY A 48 6.49 14.13 15.90
CA GLY A 48 6.40 12.71 16.22
C GLY A 48 6.26 12.52 17.73
N LYS A 49 5.03 12.25 18.21
CA LYS A 49 4.79 11.85 19.60
C LYS A 49 5.74 10.69 19.97
N ARG A 50 6.80 10.99 20.72
CA ARG A 50 7.72 9.99 21.24
C ARG A 50 7.12 9.46 22.54
N PHE A 51 6.62 8.25 22.46
CA PHE A 51 6.22 7.47 23.63
C PHE A 51 7.44 6.64 24.06
N ASP A 52 8.08 7.07 25.14
CA ASP A 52 9.04 6.26 25.89
C ASP A 52 8.34 5.66 27.13
N ASN A 53 9.06 4.87 27.92
CA ASN A 53 8.50 4.22 29.11
C ASN A 53 8.04 5.23 30.19
N ASP A 54 8.48 6.49 30.08
CA ASP A 54 8.17 7.57 31.02
C ASP A 54 7.00 8.46 30.54
N ASN A 55 6.73 8.50 29.23
CA ASN A 55 5.68 9.28 28.58
C ASN A 55 4.54 8.43 27.99
N LEU A 56 4.38 7.20 28.49
CA LEU A 56 3.20 6.38 28.21
C LEU A 56 1.97 7.02 28.87
N PRO A 57 0.86 7.23 28.14
CA PRO A 57 -0.37 7.74 28.72
C PRO A 57 -0.94 6.71 29.71
N LYS A 58 -0.90 7.03 31.01
CA LYS A 58 -1.38 6.16 32.10
C LYS A 58 -2.88 6.28 32.37
N THR A 59 -3.56 7.17 31.65
CA THR A 59 -4.95 7.57 31.92
C THR A 59 -5.93 7.26 30.81
N ASP A 60 -5.49 6.67 29.69
CA ASP A 60 -6.40 6.32 28.61
C ASP A 60 -7.21 5.06 28.99
N LYS A 61 -8.51 5.26 29.19
CA LYS A 61 -9.49 4.19 29.36
C LYS A 61 -9.60 3.48 28.00
N LEU A 62 -9.08 2.26 27.92
CA LEU A 62 -9.32 1.37 26.79
C LEU A 62 -10.84 1.33 26.51
N SER A 63 -11.26 1.80 25.34
CA SER A 63 -12.65 1.70 24.94
C SER A 63 -12.91 0.26 24.53
N ILE A 64 -13.46 -0.51 25.46
CA ILE A 64 -13.88 -1.90 25.23
C ILE A 64 -15.25 -1.82 24.57
N VAL A 65 -15.30 -2.06 23.26
CA VAL A 65 -16.57 -2.27 22.55
C VAL A 65 -17.00 -3.71 22.82
N GLY A 66 -17.93 -3.86 23.78
CA GLY A 66 -18.45 -5.15 24.22
C GLY A 66 -18.61 -5.15 25.74
N ASN A 67 -19.85 -5.27 26.21
CA ASN A 67 -20.31 -5.29 27.60
C ASN A 67 -19.23 -5.67 28.65
N ALA A 68 -18.73 -4.69 29.39
CA ALA A 68 -17.80 -4.91 30.49
C ALA A 68 -18.54 -5.50 31.70
N ALA A 69 -18.22 -6.74 32.07
CA ALA A 69 -18.53 -7.27 33.39
C ALA A 69 -17.58 -6.62 34.41
N GLN A 70 -18.15 -6.07 35.48
CA GLN A 70 -17.43 -5.56 36.64
C GLN A 70 -16.62 -6.68 37.32
N GLU A 71 -15.33 -6.44 37.55
CA GLU A 71 -14.57 -7.13 38.60
C GLU A 71 -14.84 -6.47 39.96
N PRO A 72 -15.06 -7.23 41.04
CA PRO A 72 -14.81 -6.77 42.38
C PRO A 72 -13.40 -7.16 42.86
N ALA A 73 -12.84 -6.25 43.65
CA ALA A 73 -11.50 -6.30 44.22
C ALA A 73 -11.26 -7.46 45.20
N SER A 74 -10.02 -7.95 45.15
CA SER A 74 -9.14 -8.48 46.19
C SER A 74 -9.75 -9.06 47.48
N ARG A 75 -9.43 -10.34 47.79
CA ARG A 75 -8.90 -10.77 49.10
C ARG A 75 -8.32 -12.19 49.06
N SER A 76 -7.35 -12.36 49.94
CA SER A 76 -6.35 -13.40 50.16
C SER A 76 -6.82 -14.74 50.76
N SER A 77 -5.88 -15.71 50.68
CA SER A 77 -5.52 -16.80 51.63
C SER A 77 -6.36 -18.09 51.72
N ASP A 78 -5.61 -19.19 51.51
CA ASP A 78 -5.69 -20.57 52.04
C ASP A 78 -7.00 -21.13 52.61
N SER A 79 -7.44 -22.27 52.07
CA SER A 79 -7.73 -23.49 52.84
C SER A 79 -8.09 -24.68 51.93
N GLU A 80 -7.69 -25.86 52.42
CA GLU A 80 -7.71 -27.19 51.83
C GLU A 80 -9.10 -27.81 51.55
N ALA A 81 -9.01 -28.92 50.81
CA ALA A 81 -9.86 -30.13 50.84
C ALA A 81 -11.18 -30.11 50.06
N GLN A 82 -11.69 -31.19 49.48
CA GLN A 82 -11.23 -32.53 49.07
C GLN A 82 -12.47 -33.23 48.45
N ALA A 83 -12.24 -34.19 47.56
CA ALA A 83 -13.16 -35.27 47.14
C ALA A 83 -14.40 -34.89 46.30
N ALA A 84 -14.46 -35.36 45.04
CA ALA A 84 -15.07 -36.63 44.58
C ALA A 84 -16.40 -36.29 43.88
N GLN A 85 -16.89 -36.91 42.80
CA GLN A 85 -16.67 -38.15 42.06
C GLN A 85 -17.34 -37.89 40.68
N ASP A 86 -16.70 -38.20 39.56
CA ASP A 86 -16.87 -39.43 38.78
C ASP A 86 -18.03 -39.44 37.77
N ASN A 87 -17.62 -39.71 36.53
CA ASN A 87 -18.25 -40.54 35.50
C ASN A 87 -19.08 -39.97 34.32
N ALA A 88 -18.87 -40.68 33.20
CA ALA A 88 -19.63 -40.75 31.93
C ALA A 88 -19.19 -39.87 30.73
N GLN A 89 -18.07 -40.29 30.13
CA GLN A 89 -17.88 -40.72 28.72
C GLN A 89 -18.26 -39.83 27.49
N PRO A 90 -17.61 -40.10 26.32
CA PRO A 90 -17.36 -39.13 25.25
C PRO A 90 -18.34 -39.26 24.07
N GLN A 91 -18.59 -38.15 23.36
CA GLN A 91 -19.15 -38.17 22.00
C GLN A 91 -18.12 -37.65 20.99
N LYS A 92 -17.59 -38.59 20.20
CA LYS A 92 -17.32 -38.40 18.76
C LYS A 92 -18.68 -38.20 18.07
N THR A 93 -18.89 -37.52 16.95
CA THR A 93 -18.17 -37.50 15.66
C THR A 93 -18.76 -36.39 14.79
N GLN A 94 -17.87 -35.80 13.96
CA GLN A 94 -18.05 -35.44 12.54
C GLN A 94 -19.11 -34.42 12.10
N ASN A 95 -18.59 -33.36 11.46
CA ASN A 95 -18.99 -33.03 10.09
C ASN A 95 -17.76 -32.55 9.30
N ASP A 96 -17.19 -33.47 8.53
CA ASP A 96 -16.57 -33.20 7.22
C ASP A 96 -17.68 -32.58 6.33
N GLN A 97 -17.49 -31.67 5.36
CA GLN A 97 -16.45 -31.53 4.34
C GLN A 97 -16.79 -30.25 3.54
N LYS A 98 -15.80 -29.40 3.23
CA LYS A 98 -15.63 -28.86 1.88
C LYS A 98 -14.16 -28.47 1.70
N ALA A 99 -13.47 -29.33 0.98
CA ALA A 99 -12.08 -29.19 0.56
C ALA A 99 -11.89 -27.93 -0.32
N ASP A 100 -10.80 -27.22 -0.07
CA ASP A 100 -10.09 -26.43 -1.07
C ASP A 100 -8.64 -26.93 -1.13
N ASP A 101 -8.20 -27.17 -2.36
CA ASP A 101 -7.20 -28.15 -2.77
C ASP A 101 -5.80 -27.50 -2.88
N SER A 102 -5.36 -26.82 -1.82
CA SER A 102 -4.08 -26.07 -1.83
C SER A 102 -3.13 -26.35 -0.65
N ALA A 103 -3.49 -27.25 0.25
CA ALA A 103 -2.74 -27.51 1.49
C ALA A 103 -1.94 -28.84 1.48
N LYS A 104 -1.47 -29.31 0.32
CA LYS A 104 -0.59 -30.49 0.26
C LYS A 104 0.71 -30.21 -0.49
N THR A 105 1.39 -29.15 -0.09
CA THR A 105 2.83 -29.05 -0.33
C THR A 105 3.47 -29.59 0.95
N ALA A 106 4.02 -30.80 0.89
CA ALA A 106 4.42 -31.59 2.05
C ALA A 106 5.21 -30.78 3.08
N GLU A 107 4.70 -30.75 4.31
CA GLU A 107 5.44 -30.27 5.47
C GLU A 107 6.56 -31.27 5.75
N SER A 108 7.80 -30.82 5.65
CA SER A 108 8.99 -31.65 5.89
C SER A 108 8.97 -32.17 7.33
N LYS A 109 8.76 -33.48 7.52
CA LYS A 109 8.94 -34.10 8.85
C LYS A 109 10.42 -34.35 9.10
N PRO A 110 10.92 -34.21 10.35
CA PRO A 110 12.29 -34.59 10.69
C PRO A 110 12.47 -36.09 10.43
N GLY A 111 13.13 -36.47 9.32
CA GLY A 111 13.38 -37.87 8.95
C GLY A 111 13.17 -38.25 7.48
N GLU A 112 12.62 -37.37 6.63
CA GLU A 112 12.46 -37.68 5.19
C GLU A 112 13.80 -37.87 4.46
N PRO A 113 13.87 -38.75 3.44
CA PRO A 113 15.10 -38.92 2.66
C PRO A 113 15.46 -37.60 1.95
N ALA A 114 16.76 -37.29 1.87
CA ALA A 114 17.26 -36.02 1.34
C ALA A 114 16.74 -35.69 -0.08
N LYS A 115 16.45 -36.71 -0.90
CA LYS A 115 15.89 -36.55 -2.24
C LYS A 115 14.47 -35.99 -2.25
N ASP A 116 13.63 -36.35 -1.28
CA ASP A 116 12.23 -35.89 -1.27
C ASP A 116 12.15 -34.44 -0.77
N ARG A 117 13.00 -34.05 0.19
CA ARG A 117 13.18 -32.64 0.58
C ARG A 117 13.67 -31.76 -0.56
N GLN A 118 14.60 -32.25 -1.36
CA GLN A 118 15.09 -31.49 -2.52
C GLN A 118 13.97 -31.21 -3.53
N LYS A 119 13.12 -32.20 -3.84
CA LYS A 119 11.95 -32.00 -4.71
C LYS A 119 10.99 -30.97 -4.13
N MET A 120 10.72 -31.03 -2.83
CA MET A 120 9.88 -30.04 -2.15
C MET A 120 10.46 -28.61 -2.28
N TYR A 121 11.77 -28.46 -2.15
CA TYR A 121 12.43 -27.17 -2.33
C TYR A 121 12.35 -26.66 -3.76
N ASP A 122 12.56 -27.55 -4.74
CA ASP A 122 12.45 -27.20 -6.16
C ASP A 122 11.03 -26.80 -6.53
N GLU A 123 10.00 -27.46 -5.98
CA GLU A 123 8.59 -27.09 -6.15
C GLU A 123 8.28 -25.71 -5.56
N TRP A 124 8.73 -25.43 -4.34
CA TRP A 124 8.56 -24.11 -3.72
C TRP A 124 9.26 -23.02 -4.51
N LYS A 125 10.51 -23.27 -4.93
CA LYS A 125 11.28 -22.35 -5.76
C LYS A 125 10.53 -22.03 -7.04
N LYS A 126 10.00 -23.04 -7.73
CA LYS A 126 9.21 -22.88 -8.95
C LYS A 126 7.94 -22.05 -8.73
N LYS A 127 7.16 -22.36 -7.68
CA LYS A 127 5.93 -21.60 -7.35
C LYS A 127 6.23 -20.13 -7.07
N ILE A 128 7.28 -19.85 -6.30
CA ILE A 128 7.67 -18.48 -5.95
C ILE A 128 8.19 -17.73 -7.19
N SER A 129 9.01 -18.37 -8.04
CA SER A 129 9.47 -17.74 -9.28
C SER A 129 8.31 -17.43 -10.22
N GLU A 130 7.34 -18.32 -10.37
CA GLU A 130 6.15 -18.08 -11.20
C GLU A 130 5.31 -16.91 -10.67
N GLN A 131 5.15 -16.78 -9.35
CA GLN A 131 4.48 -15.62 -8.76
C GLN A 131 5.25 -14.32 -9.00
N GLN A 132 6.58 -14.36 -8.92
CA GLN A 132 7.43 -13.21 -9.21
C GLN A 132 7.33 -12.78 -10.67
N ASP A 133 7.29 -13.73 -11.60
CA ASP A 133 7.10 -13.46 -13.03
C ASP A 133 5.71 -12.84 -13.30
N LYS A 134 4.66 -13.30 -12.63
CA LYS A 134 3.33 -12.68 -12.69
C LYS A 134 3.36 -11.23 -12.19
N ILE A 135 4.06 -10.94 -11.09
CA ILE A 135 4.22 -9.57 -10.59
C ILE A 135 4.97 -8.71 -11.61
N ASN A 136 6.04 -9.23 -12.23
CA ASN A 136 6.81 -8.52 -13.25
C ASN A 136 5.96 -8.20 -14.48
N LEU A 137 5.11 -9.15 -14.91
CA LEU A 137 4.15 -8.95 -15.99
C LEU A 137 3.15 -7.84 -15.63
N LEU A 138 2.49 -7.94 -14.47
CA LEU A 138 1.51 -6.95 -14.00
C LEU A 138 2.12 -5.55 -13.88
N ALA A 139 3.36 -5.45 -13.37
CA ALA A 139 4.08 -4.18 -13.29
C ALA A 139 4.34 -3.58 -14.67
N ARG A 140 4.72 -4.40 -15.66
CA ARG A 140 4.94 -3.95 -17.03
C ARG A 140 3.65 -3.50 -17.71
N GLU A 141 2.58 -4.27 -17.56
CA GLU A 141 1.25 -3.90 -18.08
C GLU A 141 0.77 -2.57 -17.48
N MET A 142 1.00 -2.36 -16.19
CA MET A 142 0.65 -1.11 -15.52
C MET A 142 1.45 0.08 -16.08
N ASP A 143 2.77 -0.07 -16.31
CA ASP A 143 3.58 0.99 -16.94
C ASP A 143 3.11 1.29 -18.37
N VAL A 144 2.79 0.26 -19.15
CA VAL A 144 2.24 0.42 -20.50
C VAL A 144 0.93 1.21 -20.45
N MET A 145 -0.02 0.85 -19.59
CA MET A 145 -1.28 1.58 -19.46
C MET A 145 -1.09 3.02 -19.00
N GLN A 146 -0.17 3.28 -18.06
CA GLN A 146 0.14 4.66 -17.63
C GLN A 146 0.72 5.49 -18.78
N ARG A 147 1.60 4.89 -19.58
CA ARG A 147 2.21 5.55 -20.73
C ARG A 147 1.18 5.84 -21.83
N GLU A 148 0.35 4.85 -22.15
CA GLU A 148 -0.74 5.00 -23.11
C GLU A 148 -1.70 6.10 -22.69
N TYR A 149 -2.10 6.13 -21.41
CA TYR A 149 -2.94 7.18 -20.88
C TYR A 149 -2.31 8.57 -21.05
N ARG A 150 -1.02 8.73 -20.72
CA ARG A 150 -0.29 10.01 -20.92
C ARG A 150 -0.25 10.43 -22.38
N LEU A 151 -0.01 9.49 -23.30
CA LEU A 151 0.01 9.76 -24.74
C LEU A 151 -1.38 10.18 -25.24
N ARG A 152 -2.44 9.50 -24.77
CA ARG A 152 -3.82 9.81 -25.15
C ARG A 152 -4.25 11.17 -24.63
N ALA A 153 -3.91 11.49 -23.38
CA ALA A 153 -4.13 12.81 -22.80
C ALA A 153 -3.36 13.89 -23.56
N ALA A 154 -2.09 13.67 -23.87
CA ALA A 154 -1.31 14.60 -24.66
C ALA A 154 -1.94 14.84 -26.04
N ALA A 155 -2.38 13.79 -26.75
CA ALA A 155 -3.05 13.91 -28.03
C ALA A 155 -4.39 14.65 -27.94
N PHE A 156 -5.17 14.42 -26.89
CA PHE A 156 -6.42 15.13 -26.66
C PHE A 156 -6.19 16.61 -26.37
N TYR A 157 -5.23 16.95 -25.52
CA TYR A 157 -4.97 18.34 -25.12
C TYR A 157 -4.12 19.13 -26.12
N ALA A 158 -3.44 18.48 -27.06
CA ALA A 158 -2.62 19.13 -28.09
C ALA A 158 -3.44 19.96 -29.10
N ASP A 159 -4.72 19.64 -29.32
CA ASP A 159 -5.59 20.37 -30.25
C ASP A 159 -6.88 20.85 -29.59
N ALA A 160 -7.09 22.17 -29.55
CA ALA A 160 -8.30 22.79 -29.02
C ALA A 160 -9.59 22.38 -29.79
N GLY A 161 -9.48 22.12 -31.10
CA GLY A 161 -10.61 21.68 -31.92
C GLY A 161 -11.01 20.22 -31.65
N ASN A 162 -10.05 19.36 -31.32
CA ASN A 162 -10.30 18.00 -30.85
C ASN A 162 -11.02 18.00 -29.49
N ARG A 163 -10.60 18.88 -28.57
CA ARG A 163 -11.24 19.02 -27.25
C ARG A 163 -12.71 19.41 -27.33
N LEU A 164 -13.04 20.42 -28.14
CA LEU A 164 -14.42 20.91 -28.30
C LEU A 164 -15.35 19.84 -28.87
N ARG A 165 -14.87 19.00 -29.78
CA ARG A 165 -15.67 17.95 -30.42
C ARG A 165 -15.78 16.68 -29.58
N ASN A 166 -14.75 16.35 -28.80
CA ASN A 166 -14.63 15.05 -28.14
C ASN A 166 -14.64 15.12 -26.59
N ALA A 167 -14.98 16.25 -25.98
CA ALA A 167 -14.97 16.43 -24.53
C ALA A 167 -15.73 15.33 -23.76
N GLY A 168 -16.98 15.06 -24.13
CA GLY A 168 -17.81 14.07 -23.42
C GLY A 168 -17.33 12.61 -23.59
N SER A 169 -16.66 12.29 -24.70
CA SER A 169 -16.04 10.97 -24.90
C SER A 169 -14.75 10.85 -24.09
N TRP A 170 -13.96 11.91 -24.06
CA TRP A 170 -12.72 11.97 -23.27
C TRP A 170 -12.96 11.77 -21.78
N ASP A 171 -13.97 12.42 -21.20
CA ASP A 171 -14.25 12.28 -19.76
C ASP A 171 -14.59 10.83 -19.38
N LYS A 172 -15.29 10.10 -20.26
CA LYS A 172 -15.61 8.67 -20.05
C LYS A 172 -14.35 7.81 -20.17
N GLU A 173 -13.56 8.03 -21.20
CA GLU A 173 -12.31 7.29 -21.41
C GLU A 173 -11.31 7.54 -20.28
N ASP A 174 -11.19 8.79 -19.81
CA ASP A 174 -10.36 9.18 -18.68
C ASP A 174 -10.78 8.47 -17.40
N ALA A 175 -12.08 8.47 -17.09
CA ALA A 175 -12.61 7.75 -15.93
C ALA A 175 -12.34 6.24 -16.02
N GLN A 176 -12.57 5.62 -17.18
CA GLN A 176 -12.31 4.19 -17.41
C GLN A 176 -10.83 3.86 -17.25
N TYR A 177 -9.93 4.62 -17.85
CA TYR A 177 -8.48 4.40 -17.72
C TYR A 177 -8.01 4.53 -16.28
N LYS A 178 -8.51 5.53 -15.54
CA LYS A 178 -8.19 5.71 -14.12
C LYS A 178 -8.69 4.53 -13.27
N GLN A 179 -9.89 4.03 -13.55
CA GLN A 179 -10.42 2.83 -12.89
C GLN A 179 -9.56 1.60 -13.18
N GLN A 180 -9.22 1.35 -14.45
CA GLN A 180 -8.36 0.22 -14.84
C GLN A 180 -6.96 0.32 -14.22
N LEU A 181 -6.38 1.51 -14.14
CA LEU A 181 -5.09 1.74 -13.46
C LEU A 181 -5.19 1.45 -11.97
N ALA A 182 -6.25 1.89 -11.29
CA ALA A 182 -6.47 1.62 -9.87
C ALA A 182 -6.68 0.12 -9.61
N GLU A 183 -7.44 -0.56 -10.47
CA GLU A 183 -7.67 -1.99 -10.38
C GLU A 183 -6.37 -2.78 -10.60
N LYS A 184 -5.60 -2.47 -11.65
CA LYS A 184 -4.29 -3.10 -11.90
C LYS A 184 -3.30 -2.84 -10.78
N GLN A 185 -3.28 -1.64 -10.20
CA GLN A 185 -2.46 -1.33 -9.03
C GLN A 185 -2.85 -2.21 -7.84
N LYS A 186 -4.15 -2.35 -7.57
CA LYS A 186 -4.65 -3.23 -6.52
C LYS A 186 -4.25 -4.68 -6.77
N THR A 187 -4.43 -5.20 -7.98
CA THR A 187 -4.04 -6.57 -8.35
C THR A 187 -2.54 -6.80 -8.16
N LEU A 188 -1.72 -5.83 -8.55
CA LEU A 188 -0.26 -5.88 -8.39
C LEU A 188 0.11 -5.92 -6.90
N ASP A 189 -0.51 -5.10 -6.06
CA ASP A 189 -0.25 -5.07 -4.62
C ASP A 189 -0.71 -6.36 -3.93
N THR A 190 -1.88 -6.89 -4.28
CA THR A 190 -2.34 -8.22 -3.81
C THR A 190 -1.38 -9.32 -4.23
N ALA A 191 -0.91 -9.34 -5.49
CA ALA A 191 0.04 -10.35 -5.94
C ALA A 191 1.38 -10.27 -5.18
N LYS A 192 1.84 -9.07 -4.83
CA LYS A 192 3.02 -8.87 -3.97
C LYS A 192 2.80 -9.41 -2.56
N GLU A 193 1.62 -9.21 -1.98
CA GLU A 193 1.27 -9.76 -0.67
C GLU A 193 1.25 -11.29 -0.71
N GLU A 194 0.61 -11.88 -1.72
CA GLU A 194 0.60 -13.33 -1.92
C GLU A 194 2.01 -13.95 -2.10
N LEU A 195 2.94 -13.21 -2.71
CA LEU A 195 4.35 -13.61 -2.81
C LEU A 195 5.04 -13.61 -1.43
N GLN A 196 4.74 -12.62 -0.58
CA GLN A 196 5.29 -12.62 0.78
C GLN A 196 4.73 -13.79 1.60
N ASP A 197 3.44 -14.07 1.46
CA ASP A 197 2.79 -15.20 2.11
C ASP A 197 3.29 -16.56 1.61
N SER A 198 3.59 -16.69 0.32
CA SER A 198 4.17 -17.92 -0.22
C SER A 198 5.61 -18.13 0.25
N ARG A 199 6.41 -17.07 0.34
CA ARG A 199 7.76 -17.12 0.94
C ARG A 199 7.71 -17.48 2.43
N GLU A 200 6.74 -16.95 3.17
CA GLU A 200 6.51 -17.31 4.57
C GLU A 200 6.12 -18.79 4.72
N ARG A 201 5.20 -19.27 3.90
CA ARG A 201 4.81 -20.69 3.87
C ARG A 201 5.98 -21.60 3.50
N ALA A 202 6.82 -21.21 2.54
CA ALA A 202 8.04 -21.95 2.20
C ALA A 202 9.01 -22.00 3.38
N ARG A 203 9.22 -20.89 4.09
CA ARG A 203 10.05 -20.87 5.32
C ARG A 203 9.47 -21.79 6.40
N LYS A 204 8.16 -21.77 6.62
CA LYS A 204 7.47 -22.69 7.55
C LYS A 204 7.57 -24.16 7.15
N ALA A 205 7.58 -24.44 5.84
CA ALA A 205 7.81 -25.79 5.30
C ALA A 205 9.28 -26.26 5.41
N GLY A 206 10.18 -25.41 5.93
CA GLY A 206 11.60 -25.73 6.12
C GLY A 206 12.46 -25.49 4.88
N VAL A 207 11.98 -24.71 3.90
CA VAL A 207 12.79 -24.27 2.75
C VAL A 207 13.77 -23.18 3.22
N PRO A 208 15.09 -23.37 3.04
CA PRO A 208 16.05 -22.34 3.42
C PRO A 208 15.91 -21.11 2.54
N SER A 209 16.06 -19.92 3.14
CA SER A 209 15.87 -18.64 2.43
C SER A 209 16.82 -18.44 1.24
N SER A 210 17.96 -19.15 1.20
CA SER A 210 18.89 -19.13 0.06
C SER A 210 18.37 -19.82 -1.18
N MET A 211 17.35 -20.68 -1.06
CA MET A 211 16.73 -21.38 -2.19
C MET A 211 15.49 -20.63 -2.73
N ILE A 212 15.06 -19.58 -2.03
CA ILE A 212 13.92 -18.75 -2.38
C ILE A 212 14.43 -17.51 -3.15
N PRO A 213 14.01 -17.30 -4.41
CA PRO A 213 14.39 -16.12 -5.19
C PRO A 213 13.67 -14.84 -4.73
#